data_AF-A0A8T3PEN2-F1
#
_entry.id   AF-A0A8T3PEN2-F1
#
_cell.length_a   1.000
_cell.length_b   1.000
_cell.length_c   1.000
_cell.angle_alpha   90.00
_cell.angle_beta   90.00
_cell.angle_gamma   90.00
#
_symmetry.space_group_name_H-M   'P 1'
#
loop_
_entity.id
_entity.type
_entity.pdbx_description
1 polymer ?
#
loop_
_entity_poly.entity_id
_entity_poly.type
_entity_poly.pdbx_seq_one_letter_code
_entity_poly.pdbx_strand_id
1 'polypeptide(L)'
;GAPLDVWFALAEALDRPMRVEFGRDAADPTPDAGHLAIQELVLRVAKQAGFDGRFEIPTRPGDPSRSTDVRLVDHRGRRLVLVECWNTFGDIGAAVRSADRKRAEVEALAVALGGDEGPNAVGACWVVRATRRNRELLVRYPHIFESRFPGPGPAWVATLTSGGPTPHEPGLIWCDIEATRLFARRRHAHDHVARLSAPRRSPRAGSGPRRWDHRAPRADVVSTSRP
;
A
#
# COMPACT_ATOMS: atom_id res chain seq x y z
N GLY A 1 43.60 0.05 -6.35
CA GLY A 1 42.85 0.57 -5.18
C GLY A 1 43.80 0.63 -3.99
N ALA A 2 43.58 1.57 -3.07
CA ALA A 2 44.31 1.57 -1.79
C ALA A 2 43.88 0.35 -0.95
N PRO A 3 44.80 -0.26 -0.17
CA PRO A 3 44.47 -1.40 0.67
C PRO A 3 43.49 -1.02 1.81
N LEU A 4 42.79 -2.02 2.34
CA LEU A 4 41.64 -1.84 3.23
C LEU A 4 42.03 -1.16 4.56
N ASP A 5 43.24 -1.42 5.03
CA ASP A 5 43.87 -0.81 6.19
C ASP A 5 43.97 0.72 6.09
N VAL A 6 44.29 1.26 4.90
CA VAL A 6 44.31 2.71 4.65
C VAL A 6 42.92 3.32 4.80
N TRP A 7 41.88 2.63 4.33
CA TRP A 7 40.50 3.08 4.47
C TRP A 7 40.01 3.02 5.91
N PHE A 8 40.39 1.98 6.66
CA PHE A 8 40.12 1.89 8.09
C PHE A 8 40.76 3.04 8.87
N ALA A 9 42.06 3.28 8.66
CA ALA A 9 42.77 4.37 9.31
C ALA A 9 42.16 5.74 8.99
N LEU A 10 41.68 5.93 7.75
CA LEU A 10 40.98 7.15 7.35
C LEU A 10 39.62 7.30 8.05
N ALA A 11 38.82 6.23 8.14
CA ALA A 11 37.52 6.27 8.81
C ALA A 11 37.65 6.58 10.30
N GLU A 12 38.67 5.99 10.96
CA GLU A 12 39.02 6.28 12.34
C GLU A 12 39.47 7.74 12.52
N ALA A 13 40.38 8.23 11.67
CA ALA A 13 40.84 9.62 11.72
C ALA A 13 39.72 10.65 11.50
N LEU A 14 38.68 10.26 10.78
CA LEU A 14 37.51 11.10 10.51
C LEU A 14 36.36 10.92 11.53
N ASP A 15 36.50 9.99 12.48
CA ASP A 15 35.44 9.56 13.41
C ASP A 15 34.11 9.26 12.67
N ARG A 16 34.20 8.49 11.59
CA ARG A 16 33.05 8.09 10.76
C ARG A 16 32.91 6.57 10.71
N PRO A 17 31.68 6.04 10.75
CA PRO A 17 31.45 4.61 10.54
C PRO A 17 31.80 4.21 9.11
N MET A 18 32.64 3.18 8.96
CA MET A 18 32.97 2.59 7.67
C MET A 18 32.08 1.38 7.38
N ARG A 19 31.59 1.28 6.14
CA ARG A 19 30.88 0.11 5.63
C ARG A 19 31.65 -0.45 4.44
N VAL A 20 32.08 -1.70 4.54
CA VAL A 20 32.71 -2.44 3.45
C VAL A 20 31.71 -3.44 2.90
N GLU A 21 31.56 -3.46 1.58
CA GLU A 21 30.70 -4.41 0.89
C GLU A 21 31.45 -5.02 -0.29
N PHE A 22 31.16 -6.28 -0.60
CA PHE A 22 31.65 -6.89 -1.83
C PHE A 22 30.92 -6.27 -3.03
N GLY A 23 31.67 -6.01 -4.11
CA GLY A 23 31.08 -5.63 -5.40
C GLY A 23 30.18 -6.75 -5.93
N ARG A 24 29.16 -6.39 -6.70
CA ARG A 24 28.24 -7.34 -7.32
C ARG A 24 28.86 -8.00 -8.56
N ASP A 25 28.37 -9.19 -8.89
CA ASP A 25 28.68 -9.84 -10.15
C ASP A 25 28.05 -9.03 -11.30
N ALA A 26 28.68 -8.96 -12.47
CA ALA A 26 28.08 -8.33 -13.65
C ALA A 26 26.86 -9.11 -14.17
N ALA A 27 26.74 -10.40 -13.81
CA ALA A 27 25.55 -11.20 -14.04
C ALA A 27 24.42 -10.94 -13.02
N ASP A 28 24.69 -10.20 -11.94
CA ASP A 28 23.64 -9.82 -11.00
C ASP A 28 22.67 -8.84 -11.64
N PRO A 29 21.38 -8.90 -11.28
CA PRO A 29 20.41 -7.89 -11.68
C PRO A 29 20.92 -6.49 -11.32
N THR A 30 20.54 -5.51 -12.16
CA THR A 30 20.93 -4.10 -11.98
C THR A 30 20.72 -3.63 -10.54
N PRO A 31 21.47 -2.62 -10.05
CA PRO A 31 21.29 -2.07 -8.71
C PRO A 31 19.84 -1.81 -8.30
N ASP A 32 19.03 -1.45 -9.30
CA ASP A 32 17.63 -1.08 -9.18
C ASP A 32 16.63 -2.17 -9.60
N ALA A 33 17.08 -3.40 -9.86
CA ALA A 33 16.22 -4.50 -10.32
C ALA A 33 15.02 -4.74 -9.40
N GLY A 34 15.19 -4.52 -8.09
CA GLY A 34 14.11 -4.63 -7.13
C GLY A 34 13.00 -3.59 -7.33
N HIS A 35 13.36 -2.36 -7.68
CA HIS A 35 12.43 -1.28 -7.98
C HIS A 35 11.78 -1.47 -9.35
N LEU A 36 12.60 -1.78 -10.37
CA LEU A 36 12.17 -2.09 -11.73
C LEU A 36 11.14 -3.23 -11.77
N ALA A 37 11.33 -4.28 -10.97
CA ALA A 37 10.37 -5.38 -10.88
C ALA A 37 8.99 -4.93 -10.37
N ILE A 38 8.94 -3.95 -9.47
CA ILE A 38 7.68 -3.40 -8.95
C ILE A 38 7.02 -2.52 -10.04
N GLN A 39 7.80 -1.69 -10.73
CA GLN A 39 7.29 -0.85 -11.82
C GLN A 39 6.71 -1.73 -12.95
N GLU A 40 7.42 -2.78 -13.34
CA GLU A 40 6.96 -3.77 -14.33
C GLU A 40 5.69 -4.48 -13.87
N LEU A 41 5.61 -4.92 -12.61
CA LEU A 41 4.39 -5.48 -12.03
C LEU A 41 3.21 -4.52 -12.17
N VAL A 42 3.38 -3.26 -11.77
CA VAL A 42 2.32 -2.24 -11.81
C VAL A 42 1.87 -2.00 -13.25
N LEU A 43 2.80 -1.78 -14.18
CA LEU A 43 2.48 -1.56 -15.59
C LEU A 43 1.73 -2.75 -16.18
N ARG A 44 2.18 -3.98 -15.90
CA ARG A 44 1.56 -5.21 -16.40
C ARG A 44 0.13 -5.38 -15.89
N VAL A 45 -0.10 -5.23 -14.58
CA VAL A 45 -1.46 -5.40 -14.03
C VAL A 45 -2.39 -4.25 -14.40
N ALA A 46 -1.89 -3.01 -14.45
CA ALA A 46 -2.69 -1.84 -14.83
C ALA A 46 -3.08 -1.88 -16.31
N LYS A 47 -2.19 -2.37 -17.19
CA LYS A 47 -2.52 -2.60 -18.60
C LYS A 47 -3.67 -3.60 -18.76
N GLN A 48 -3.67 -4.68 -17.98
CA GLN A 48 -4.78 -5.66 -17.96
C GLN A 48 -6.08 -5.03 -17.44
N ALA A 49 -5.98 -4.07 -16.52
CA ALA A 49 -7.10 -3.27 -16.02
C ALA A 49 -7.56 -2.14 -16.97
N GLY A 50 -6.89 -1.95 -18.10
CA GLY A 50 -7.28 -0.97 -19.13
C GLY A 50 -6.64 0.41 -19.00
N PHE A 51 -5.60 0.58 -18.19
CA PHE A 51 -4.84 1.83 -18.11
C PHE A 51 -3.79 1.95 -19.24
N ASP A 52 -3.56 3.17 -19.74
CA ASP A 52 -2.34 3.50 -20.49
C ASP A 52 -1.22 3.85 -19.49
N GLY A 53 -0.26 2.94 -19.34
CA GLY A 53 0.83 3.05 -18.39
C GLY A 53 2.14 3.48 -19.03
N ARG A 54 2.91 4.32 -18.32
CA ARG A 54 4.23 4.78 -18.75
C ARG A 54 5.22 4.73 -17.59
N PHE A 55 6.42 4.26 -17.90
CA PHE A 55 7.59 4.26 -17.01
C PHE A 55 8.27 5.63 -16.99
N GLU A 56 8.70 6.07 -15.80
CA GLU A 56 9.56 7.25 -15.58
C GLU A 56 9.24 8.47 -16.43
N ILE A 57 8.07 9.06 -16.18
CA ILE A 57 7.70 10.29 -16.87
C ILE A 57 8.26 11.51 -16.14
N PRO A 58 8.96 12.42 -16.85
CA PRO A 58 9.32 13.71 -16.32
C PRO A 58 8.07 14.46 -15.90
N THR A 59 8.01 14.77 -14.62
CA THR A 59 6.97 15.65 -14.04
C THR A 59 7.23 17.11 -14.35
N ARG A 60 8.48 17.44 -14.73
CA ARG A 60 8.85 18.72 -15.33
C ARG A 60 9.77 18.47 -16.53
N PRO A 61 9.36 18.84 -17.76
CA PRO A 61 10.20 18.69 -18.94
C PRO A 61 11.56 19.41 -18.85
N GLY A 62 11.63 20.52 -18.09
CA GLY A 62 12.86 21.29 -17.87
C GLY A 62 13.81 20.74 -16.79
N ASP A 63 13.40 19.69 -16.06
CA ASP A 63 14.25 19.03 -15.06
C ASP A 63 14.00 17.50 -15.08
N PRO A 64 14.67 16.76 -15.98
CA PRO A 64 14.48 15.32 -16.16
C PRO A 64 14.80 14.48 -14.92
N SER A 65 15.54 15.03 -13.94
CA SER A 65 15.80 14.36 -12.66
C SER A 65 14.53 14.20 -11.81
N ARG A 66 13.43 14.87 -12.20
CA ARG A 66 12.13 14.79 -11.55
C ARG A 66 11.19 13.90 -12.34
N SER A 67 11.29 12.60 -12.09
CA SER A 67 10.39 11.60 -12.66
C SER A 67 9.47 10.98 -11.61
N THR A 68 8.35 10.45 -12.06
CA THR A 68 7.49 9.56 -11.28
C THR A 68 7.74 8.14 -11.73
N ASP A 69 7.75 7.17 -10.82
CA ASP A 69 8.11 5.80 -11.16
C ASP A 69 7.19 5.21 -12.23
N VAL A 70 5.88 5.34 -12.03
CA VAL A 70 4.86 4.94 -13.00
C VAL A 70 3.71 5.95 -13.04
N ARG A 71 3.34 6.33 -14.27
CA ARG A 71 2.14 7.13 -14.55
C ARG A 71 1.12 6.24 -15.26
N LEU A 72 -0.13 6.24 -14.78
CA LEU A 72 -1.23 5.51 -15.41
C LEU A 72 -2.34 6.49 -15.80
N VAL A 73 -2.87 6.36 -17.02
CA VAL A 73 -4.02 7.13 -17.50
C VAL A 73 -5.21 6.21 -17.66
N ASP A 74 -6.29 6.54 -16.98
CA ASP A 74 -7.61 5.95 -17.22
C ASP A 74 -8.46 6.97 -18.00
N HIS A 75 -8.54 6.75 -19.31
CA HIS A 75 -9.33 7.59 -20.19
C HIS A 75 -10.83 7.46 -19.93
N ARG A 76 -11.31 6.31 -19.45
CA ARG A 76 -12.75 6.06 -19.22
C ARG A 76 -13.23 6.78 -17.97
N GLY A 77 -12.45 6.69 -16.89
CA GLY A 77 -12.74 7.36 -15.62
C GLY A 77 -12.17 8.78 -15.51
N ARG A 78 -11.46 9.26 -16.54
CA ARG A 78 -10.77 10.56 -16.59
C ARG A 78 -9.85 10.78 -15.38
N ARG A 79 -8.97 9.80 -15.16
CA ARG A 79 -8.04 9.79 -14.03
C ARG A 79 -6.60 9.70 -14.49
N LEU A 80 -5.76 10.44 -13.78
CA LEU A 80 -4.31 10.31 -13.85
C LEU A 80 -3.82 9.75 -12.52
N VAL A 81 -3.25 8.55 -12.53
CA VAL A 81 -2.76 7.89 -11.32
C VAL A 81 -1.24 7.93 -11.29
N LEU A 82 -0.73 8.54 -10.24
CA LEU A 82 0.67 8.50 -9.86
C LEU A 82 0.93 7.26 -9.00
N VAL A 83 1.85 6.39 -9.43
CA VAL A 83 2.32 5.26 -8.63
C VAL A 83 3.80 5.43 -8.32
N GLU A 84 4.13 5.44 -7.03
CA GLU A 84 5.52 5.44 -6.54
C GLU A 84 5.83 4.05 -5.97
N CYS A 85 6.92 3.45 -6.45
CA CYS A 85 7.36 2.11 -6.10
C CYS A 85 8.44 2.20 -5.01
N TRP A 86 8.37 1.32 -4.02
CA TRP A 86 9.29 1.38 -2.88
C TRP A 86 9.84 -0.01 -2.56
N ASN A 87 11.05 -0.29 -3.06
CA ASN A 87 11.78 -1.49 -2.66
C ASN A 87 12.16 -1.44 -1.17
N THR A 88 12.64 -0.30 -0.68
CA THR A 88 12.95 -0.04 0.73
C THR A 88 12.79 1.44 1.05
N PHE A 89 12.30 1.77 2.24
CA PHE A 89 12.32 3.16 2.73
C PHE A 89 13.70 3.55 3.26
N GLY A 90 14.24 4.64 2.72
CA GLY A 90 15.38 5.37 3.28
C GLY A 90 14.91 6.42 4.29
N ASP A 91 14.68 7.64 3.82
CA ASP A 91 14.07 8.73 4.59
C ASP A 91 12.59 8.88 4.21
N ILE A 92 11.70 8.53 5.14
CA ILE A 92 10.24 8.60 4.94
C ILE A 92 9.78 10.05 4.77
N GLY A 93 10.35 11.00 5.51
CA GLY A 93 9.97 12.41 5.42
C GLY A 93 10.36 13.01 4.06
N ALA A 94 11.56 12.69 3.58
CA ALA A 94 12.00 13.08 2.24
C ALA A 94 11.12 12.43 1.14
N ALA A 95 10.77 11.15 1.32
CA ALA A 95 9.88 10.43 0.42
C ALA A 95 8.50 11.09 0.31
N VAL A 96 7.89 11.47 1.45
CA VAL A 96 6.60 12.16 1.47
C VAL A 96 6.67 13.51 0.76
N ARG A 97 7.67 14.35 1.08
CA ARG A 97 7.85 15.64 0.40
C ARG A 97 8.06 15.50 -1.10
N SER A 98 8.83 14.50 -1.52
CA SER A 98 9.03 14.18 -2.94
C SER A 98 7.71 13.80 -3.61
N ALA A 99 6.92 12.93 -3.00
CA ALA A 99 5.63 12.51 -3.52
C ALA A 99 4.60 13.65 -3.58
N ASP A 100 4.57 14.54 -2.58
CA ASP A 100 3.68 15.70 -2.57
C ASP A 100 4.01 16.68 -3.70
N ARG A 101 5.31 16.94 -3.91
CA ARG A 101 5.78 17.75 -5.04
C ARG A 101 5.41 17.11 -6.38
N LYS A 102 5.68 15.81 -6.57
CA LYS A 102 5.34 15.08 -7.81
C LYS A 102 3.84 15.11 -8.07
N ARG A 103 3.02 14.94 -7.02
CA ARG A 103 1.56 15.04 -7.13
C ARG A 103 1.13 16.43 -7.63
N ALA A 104 1.66 17.52 -7.06
CA ALA A 104 1.34 18.87 -7.51
C ALA A 104 1.72 19.11 -8.99
N GLU A 105 2.86 18.55 -9.41
CA GLU A 105 3.30 18.61 -10.82
C GLU A 105 2.38 17.80 -11.75
N VAL A 106 1.95 16.62 -11.29
CA VAL A 106 0.98 15.77 -12.01
C VAL A 106 -0.41 16.43 -12.06
N GLU A 107 -0.84 17.14 -11.02
CA GLU A 107 -2.09 17.92 -11.02
C GLU A 107 -2.06 19.02 -12.09
N ALA A 108 -0.93 19.71 -12.26
CA ALA A 108 -0.75 20.66 -13.35
C ALA A 108 -0.80 19.96 -14.73
N LEU A 109 -0.17 18.80 -14.88
CA LEU A 109 -0.24 18.00 -16.11
C LEU A 109 -1.67 17.51 -16.40
N ALA A 110 -2.43 17.14 -15.37
CA ALA A 110 -3.79 16.63 -15.49
C ALA A 110 -4.77 17.67 -16.06
N VAL A 111 -4.54 18.96 -15.77
CA VAL A 111 -5.24 20.07 -16.41
C VAL A 111 -4.92 20.11 -17.91
N ALA A 112 -3.63 20.07 -18.27
CA ALA A 112 -3.20 20.13 -19.66
C ALA A 112 -3.69 18.94 -20.49
N LEU A 113 -3.65 17.72 -19.93
CA LEU A 113 -4.15 16.50 -20.59
C LEU A 113 -5.68 16.43 -20.65
N GLY A 114 -6.37 17.23 -19.85
CA GLY A 114 -7.82 17.24 -19.75
C GLY A 114 -8.54 17.87 -20.94
N GLY A 115 -7.87 18.81 -21.62
CA GLY A 115 -8.43 19.53 -22.77
C GLY A 115 -9.77 20.20 -22.45
N ASP A 116 -10.65 20.25 -23.44
CA ASP A 116 -11.96 20.92 -23.37
C ASP A 116 -12.95 20.22 -22.42
N GLU A 117 -12.72 18.94 -22.09
CA GLU A 117 -13.58 18.21 -21.16
C GLU A 117 -13.29 18.58 -19.69
N GLY A 118 -12.19 19.30 -19.42
CA GLY A 118 -11.73 19.70 -18.08
C GLY A 118 -10.62 18.80 -17.52
N PRO A 119 -10.08 19.10 -16.32
CA PRO A 119 -8.94 18.38 -15.77
C PRO A 119 -9.24 16.91 -15.47
N ASN A 120 -8.26 16.03 -15.72
CA ASN A 120 -8.30 14.67 -15.17
C ASN A 120 -8.16 14.73 -13.65
N ALA A 121 -8.91 13.92 -12.92
CA ALA A 121 -8.72 13.87 -11.47
C ALA A 121 -7.49 13.03 -11.13
N VAL A 122 -6.68 13.50 -10.17
CA VAL A 122 -5.40 12.87 -9.82
C VAL A 122 -5.57 11.92 -8.65
N GLY A 123 -5.07 10.69 -8.82
CA GLY A 123 -4.90 9.70 -7.77
C GLY A 123 -3.41 9.47 -7.49
N ALA A 124 -3.07 9.10 -6.25
CA ALA A 124 -1.68 8.78 -5.89
C ALA A 124 -1.62 7.53 -5.01
N CYS A 125 -0.77 6.57 -5.37
CA CYS A 125 -0.61 5.31 -4.65
C CYS A 125 0.86 4.96 -4.47
N TRP A 126 1.24 4.53 -3.26
CA TRP A 126 2.53 3.91 -3.01
C TRP A 126 2.40 2.40 -3.08
N VAL A 127 3.25 1.76 -3.88
CA VAL A 127 3.41 0.30 -3.95
C VAL A 127 4.70 -0.08 -3.27
N VAL A 128 4.60 -0.73 -2.12
CA VAL A 128 5.76 -1.02 -1.27
C VAL A 128 6.07 -2.51 -1.31
N ARG A 129 7.35 -2.88 -1.41
CA ARG A 129 7.75 -4.27 -1.28
C ARG A 129 7.54 -4.76 0.16
N ALA A 130 6.91 -5.92 0.31
CA ALA A 130 6.53 -6.50 1.59
C ALA A 130 7.67 -7.12 2.42
N THR A 131 8.84 -6.47 2.45
CA THR A 131 9.99 -6.90 3.26
C THR A 131 9.73 -6.75 4.76
N ARG A 132 10.47 -7.50 5.59
CA ARG A 132 10.41 -7.37 7.06
C ARG A 132 10.65 -5.93 7.50
N ARG A 133 11.70 -5.29 6.98
CA ARG A 133 12.07 -3.91 7.29
C ARG A 133 10.94 -2.92 6.99
N ASN A 134 10.32 -3.01 5.80
CA ASN A 134 9.24 -2.08 5.43
C ASN A 134 8.00 -2.28 6.32
N ARG A 135 7.68 -3.53 6.65
CA ARG A 135 6.59 -3.85 7.59
C ARG A 135 6.86 -3.28 8.99
N GLU A 136 8.06 -3.46 9.50
CA GLU A 136 8.49 -2.93 10.80
C GLU A 136 8.39 -1.40 10.85
N LEU A 137 8.77 -0.70 9.77
CA LEU A 137 8.62 0.75 9.68
C LEU A 137 7.16 1.18 9.75
N LEU A 138 6.26 0.50 9.04
CA LEU A 138 4.83 0.81 9.07
C LEU A 138 4.21 0.56 10.45
N VAL A 139 4.63 -0.51 11.13
CA VAL A 139 4.20 -0.82 12.51
C VAL A 139 4.76 0.19 13.51
N ARG A 140 5.99 0.67 13.30
CA ARG A 140 6.65 1.64 14.19
C ARG A 140 6.06 3.05 14.09
N TYR A 141 5.56 3.43 12.91
CA TYR A 141 5.05 4.79 12.64
C TYR A 141 3.62 4.79 12.04
N PRO A 142 2.63 4.14 12.68
CA PRO A 142 1.32 3.92 12.08
C PRO A 142 0.60 5.23 11.75
N HIS A 143 0.65 6.22 12.66
CA HIS A 143 -0.02 7.51 12.47
C HIS A 143 0.53 8.32 11.29
N ILE A 144 1.83 8.22 11.00
CA ILE A 144 2.43 8.89 9.83
C ILE A 144 1.86 8.26 8.55
N PHE A 145 1.84 6.93 8.47
CA PHE A 145 1.34 6.22 7.30
C PHE A 145 -0.19 6.24 7.16
N GLU A 146 -0.94 6.41 8.25
CA GLU A 146 -2.41 6.52 8.23
C GLU A 146 -2.85 7.93 7.83
N SER A 147 -2.18 8.96 8.35
CA SER A 147 -2.46 10.35 7.95
C SER A 147 -2.09 10.59 6.49
N ARG A 148 -0.96 10.04 6.02
CA ARG A 148 -0.53 10.23 4.62
C ARG A 148 -1.27 9.36 3.60
N PHE A 149 -1.75 8.19 4.01
CA PHE A 149 -2.45 7.24 3.13
C PHE A 149 -3.77 6.80 3.77
N PRO A 150 -4.79 7.68 3.80
CA PRO A 150 -6.10 7.37 4.34
C PRO A 150 -6.91 6.44 3.42
N GLY A 151 -6.52 6.36 2.14
CA GLY A 151 -7.26 5.62 1.12
C GLY A 151 -7.36 4.12 1.39
N PRO A 152 -8.49 3.49 1.04
CA PRO A 152 -8.70 2.06 1.27
C PRO A 152 -7.82 1.22 0.35
N GLY A 153 -6.87 0.48 0.94
CA GLY A 153 -5.96 -0.42 0.22
C GLY A 153 -6.65 -1.41 -0.73
N PRO A 154 -7.75 -2.09 -0.33
CA PRO A 154 -8.47 -3.00 -1.22
C PRO A 154 -9.03 -2.32 -2.47
N ALA A 155 -9.51 -1.07 -2.35
CA ALA A 155 -10.00 -0.32 -3.50
C ALA A 155 -8.85 0.03 -4.45
N TRP A 156 -7.70 0.46 -3.91
CA TRP A 156 -6.50 0.69 -4.72
C TRP A 156 -6.00 -0.55 -5.45
N VAL A 157 -6.05 -1.73 -4.82
CA VAL A 157 -5.75 -2.99 -5.51
C VAL A 157 -6.75 -3.24 -6.64
N ALA A 158 -8.06 -3.15 -6.36
CA ALA A 158 -9.10 -3.38 -7.37
C ALA A 158 -9.02 -2.40 -8.55
N THR A 159 -8.68 -1.13 -8.30
CA THR A 159 -8.39 -0.15 -9.34
C THR A 159 -7.26 -0.64 -10.24
N LEU A 160 -6.10 -0.96 -9.67
CA LEU A 160 -4.90 -1.27 -10.44
C LEU A 160 -4.95 -2.66 -11.11
N THR A 161 -5.70 -3.63 -10.58
CA THR A 161 -5.72 -5.00 -11.12
C THR A 161 -6.97 -5.31 -11.94
N SER A 162 -8.05 -4.53 -11.79
CA SER A 162 -9.35 -4.88 -12.37
C SER A 162 -10.12 -3.67 -12.91
N GLY A 163 -9.55 -2.47 -12.88
CA GLY A 163 -10.18 -1.26 -13.42
C GLY A 163 -11.33 -0.74 -12.54
N GLY A 164 -11.34 -1.08 -11.25
CA GLY A 164 -12.33 -0.56 -10.31
C GLY A 164 -12.21 0.96 -10.10
N PRO A 165 -13.23 1.62 -9.51
CA PRO A 165 -13.21 3.06 -9.29
C PRO A 165 -11.96 3.53 -8.55
N THR A 166 -11.26 4.52 -9.10
CA THR A 166 -10.04 5.06 -8.49
C THR A 166 -10.37 5.84 -7.21
N PRO A 167 -9.80 5.50 -6.04
CA PRO A 167 -10.01 6.25 -4.82
C PRO A 167 -9.49 7.70 -4.92
N HIS A 168 -10.22 8.64 -4.32
CA HIS A 168 -9.78 10.04 -4.22
C HIS A 168 -8.63 10.23 -3.23
N GLU A 169 -8.62 9.41 -2.18
CA GLU A 169 -7.63 9.46 -1.12
C GLU A 169 -6.37 8.68 -1.49
N PRO A 170 -5.18 9.19 -1.14
CA PRO A 170 -3.93 8.51 -1.49
C PRO A 170 -3.82 7.14 -0.82
N GLY A 171 -3.29 6.19 -1.58
CA GLY A 171 -3.19 4.78 -1.19
C GLY A 171 -1.78 4.34 -0.82
N LEU A 172 -1.70 3.32 0.03
CA LEU A 172 -0.50 2.52 0.21
C LEU A 172 -0.89 1.04 0.17
N ILE A 173 -0.31 0.32 -0.78
CA ILE A 173 -0.51 -1.12 -0.96
C ILE A 173 0.84 -1.84 -1.02
N TRP A 174 0.79 -3.17 -0.92
CA TRP A 174 1.97 -4.01 -0.98
C TRP A 174 2.11 -4.65 -2.36
N CYS A 175 3.34 -4.89 -2.78
CA CYS A 175 3.68 -6.03 -3.61
C CYS A 175 4.37 -7.11 -2.76
N ASP A 176 4.31 -8.37 -3.18
CA ASP A 176 5.09 -9.42 -2.54
C ASP A 176 6.60 -9.25 -2.80
N ILE A 177 7.42 -10.07 -2.13
CA ILE A 177 8.88 -9.94 -2.18
C ILE A 177 9.41 -10.12 -3.61
N GLU A 178 8.79 -11.02 -4.37
CA GLU A 178 9.14 -11.34 -5.76
C GLU A 178 8.49 -10.40 -6.79
N ALA A 179 7.71 -9.40 -6.35
CA ALA A 179 6.96 -8.49 -7.21
C ALA A 179 6.09 -9.22 -8.28
N THR A 180 5.40 -10.28 -7.87
CA THR A 180 4.47 -11.03 -8.73
C THR A 180 3.02 -10.59 -8.57
N ARG A 181 2.65 -10.03 -7.41
CA ARG A 181 1.26 -9.64 -7.09
C ARG A 181 1.15 -8.43 -6.18
N LEU A 182 0.05 -7.70 -6.33
CA LEU A 182 -0.36 -6.60 -5.45
C LEU A 182 -1.37 -7.08 -4.40
N PHE A 183 -1.30 -6.54 -3.19
CA PHE A 183 -2.29 -6.82 -2.14
C PHE A 183 -2.41 -5.66 -1.14
N ALA A 184 -3.58 -5.59 -0.48
CA ALA A 184 -3.92 -4.47 0.38
C ALA A 184 -3.06 -4.44 1.66
N ARG A 185 -2.68 -3.22 2.09
CA ARG A 185 -2.21 -2.99 3.46
C ARG A 185 -3.37 -3.22 4.43
N ARG A 186 -3.16 -4.08 5.44
CA ARG A 186 -4.05 -4.13 6.60
C ARG A 186 -3.86 -2.86 7.41
N ARG A 187 -4.91 -2.09 7.63
CA ARG A 187 -4.86 -0.94 8.54
C ARG A 187 -4.81 -1.47 9.97
N HIS A 188 -4.02 -0.83 10.83
CA HIS A 188 -4.19 -1.05 12.24
C HIS A 188 -5.58 -0.53 12.58
N ALA A 189 -6.44 -1.42 13.06
CA ALA A 189 -7.72 -1.00 13.55
C ALA A 189 -7.45 -0.16 14.80
N HIS A 190 -7.47 1.17 14.70
CA HIS A 190 -7.56 2.08 15.83
C HIS A 190 -8.95 1.97 16.51
N ASP A 191 -9.46 0.75 16.64
CA ASP A 191 -10.84 0.42 17.03
C ASP A 191 -10.99 0.15 18.53
N HIS A 192 -9.93 0.36 19.33
CA HIS A 192 -10.02 0.09 20.77
C HIS A 192 -10.67 1.24 21.56
N VAL A 193 -10.67 2.48 21.07
CA VAL A 193 -11.25 3.63 21.79
C VAL A 193 -12.71 3.89 21.39
N ALA A 194 -13.09 3.61 20.14
CA ALA A 194 -14.48 3.76 19.68
C ALA A 194 -15.41 2.66 20.25
N ARG A 195 -14.92 1.44 20.47
CA ARG A 195 -15.71 0.35 21.07
C ARG A 195 -15.89 0.45 22.59
N LEU A 196 -15.05 1.22 23.27
CA LEU A 196 -15.16 1.47 24.72
C LEU A 196 -16.04 2.70 25.05
N SER A 197 -16.40 3.51 24.06
CA SER A 197 -17.23 4.72 24.24
C SER A 197 -18.72 4.49 23.94
N ALA A 198 -19.11 3.29 23.52
CA ALA A 198 -20.53 2.95 23.42
C ALA A 198 -21.11 2.75 24.84
N PRO A 199 -22.16 3.48 25.23
CA PRO A 199 -22.77 3.30 26.54
C PRO A 199 -23.29 1.86 26.65
N ARG A 200 -22.76 1.10 27.62
CA ARG A 200 -23.32 -0.19 28.02
C ARG A 200 -24.79 0.03 28.38
N ARG A 201 -25.70 -0.43 27.52
CA ARG A 201 -27.12 -0.57 27.90
C ARG A 201 -27.16 -1.50 29.11
N SER A 202 -27.56 -0.94 30.25
CA SER A 202 -27.82 -1.71 31.46
C SER A 202 -28.94 -2.73 31.17
N PRO A 203 -28.85 -3.97 31.65
CA PRO A 203 -29.96 -4.90 31.57
C PRO A 203 -31.11 -4.36 32.43
N ARG A 204 -32.28 -4.17 31.82
CA ARG A 204 -33.51 -3.88 32.56
C ARG A 204 -33.76 -5.02 33.55
N ALA A 205 -33.75 -4.68 34.84
CA ALA A 205 -34.29 -5.51 35.90
C ALA A 205 -35.83 -5.48 35.86
N GLY A 206 -36.45 -6.64 36.14
CA GLY A 206 -37.88 -6.83 36.37
C GLY A 206 -38.54 -7.68 35.27
N SER A 207 -39.33 -8.73 35.53
CA SER A 207 -39.89 -9.25 36.79
C SER A 207 -40.79 -10.45 36.44
N GLY A 208 -40.80 -11.51 37.27
CA GLY A 208 -42.02 -12.32 37.51
C GLY A 208 -41.96 -13.82 37.11
N PRO A 209 -42.50 -14.73 37.96
CA PRO A 209 -42.10 -16.14 38.01
C PRO A 209 -42.97 -17.05 37.14
N ARG A 210 -42.40 -18.14 36.60
CA ARG A 210 -43.18 -19.23 35.99
C ARG A 210 -43.29 -20.40 36.96
N ARG A 211 -44.54 -20.67 37.35
CA ARG A 211 -45.06 -21.82 38.07
C ARG A 211 -44.56 -23.14 37.48
N TRP A 212 -44.19 -24.06 38.36
CA TRP A 212 -44.08 -25.49 38.10
C TRP A 212 -45.48 -26.10 38.10
N ASP A 213 -45.84 -26.83 37.04
CA ASP A 213 -46.98 -27.74 37.06
C ASP A 213 -46.52 -29.14 36.59
N HIS A 214 -46.80 -30.12 37.45
CA HIS A 214 -46.59 -31.54 37.22
C HIS A 214 -47.65 -32.10 36.27
N ARG A 215 -47.24 -32.83 35.23
CA ARG A 215 -47.97 -33.98 34.67
C ARG A 215 -47.12 -34.75 33.66
N ALA A 216 -46.68 -35.95 34.07
CA ALA A 216 -46.61 -37.12 33.19
C ALA A 216 -48.05 -37.71 33.07
N PRO A 217 -48.39 -38.73 32.24
CA PRO A 217 -47.52 -39.66 31.49
C PRO A 217 -48.02 -40.03 30.07
N ARG A 218 -47.23 -40.80 29.29
CA ARG A 218 -47.59 -42.16 28.80
C ARG A 218 -46.61 -42.66 27.72
N ALA A 219 -46.37 -43.97 27.81
CA ALA A 219 -45.56 -44.80 26.92
C ALA A 219 -46.37 -45.29 25.70
N ASP A 220 -45.65 -45.69 24.65
CA ASP A 220 -45.78 -46.94 23.86
C ASP A 220 -45.05 -46.74 22.49
N VAL A 221 -43.99 -47.50 22.16
CA VAL A 221 -43.97 -48.86 21.53
C VAL A 221 -44.48 -48.76 20.06
N VAL A 222 -43.83 -49.23 18.97
CA VAL A 222 -42.72 -50.16 18.71
C VAL A 222 -42.37 -50.15 17.19
N SER A 223 -41.21 -50.72 16.86
CA SER A 223 -40.78 -51.37 15.60
C SER A 223 -40.65 -50.56 14.31
N THR A 224 -39.43 -50.58 13.75
CA THR A 224 -39.21 -51.18 12.42
C THR A 224 -37.90 -51.94 12.40
N SER A 225 -37.97 -53.22 12.05
CA SER A 225 -36.89 -54.18 11.85
C SER A 225 -36.21 -54.00 10.48
N ARG A 226 -34.95 -54.44 10.39
CA ARG A 226 -34.28 -54.83 9.14
C ARG A 226 -33.58 -56.20 9.35
N PRO A 227 -33.39 -56.96 8.25
CA PRO A 227 -33.02 -58.38 8.28
C PRO A 227 -31.59 -58.64 8.75
#